data_AF-A0A231GUC0-F1
#
_entry.id   AF-A0A231GUC0-F1
#
_cell.length_a   1.000
_cell.length_b   1.000
_cell.length_c   1.000
_cell.angle_alpha   90.00
_cell.angle_beta   90.00
_cell.angle_gamma   90.00
#
_symmetry.space_group_name_H-M   'P 1'
#
loop_
_entity.id
_entity.type
_entity.pdbx_description
1 polymer ?
#
loop_
_entity_poly.entity_id
_entity_poly.type
_entity_poly.pdbx_seq_one_letter_code
_entity_poly.pdbx_strand_id
1 'polypeptide(L)'
;MTLHYPDLATRVRDQRERQPDLYGAIDFDRAPYRFTDDAAVESALPQWVAEREPILADARIVELIRTATMLGDAVADPYAALVPRYGVPGLIGMLRQACRSGIDSVADAPEELRDFIASMEATPPWVDMELVEKGAARARVSAAFLSPFLTRGAFLATFLNTYSALPMALTGALSGRRAERRVNETASFFAVTTLPGALRRDGEGFEAAAMVRLMHSMVRYNALVRSEQWDPDVYGVPVPQVDQMPAGLINMYLLAMAASRRGRTEFTPGERALLEFSRYRCFLLGLPEELLPTTVEGIIEVFHARAALLRDGFDDATCGALVRSTMEAYLRPGRSWFDRAADSVERSWSRAFFLGFCGGNRKKAAAMSAPFGIGDAVRVALTAPFTLGRFLVLNIVGRRPAFRKRLDAYTIRVLKRRLVTYGNPEYTTDSRNYPSAQSTGHH
;
A
#
# COMPACT_ATOMS: atom_id res chain seq x y z
N MET A 1 -5.42 -28.64 -9.57
CA MET A 1 -5.92 -28.89 -8.20
C MET A 1 -5.03 -28.10 -7.26
N THR A 2 -5.60 -27.27 -6.39
CA THR A 2 -4.85 -26.50 -5.38
C THR A 2 -4.37 -27.46 -4.30
N LEU A 3 -3.07 -27.49 -4.00
CA LEU A 3 -2.47 -28.45 -3.07
C LEU A 3 -2.00 -27.81 -1.76
N HIS A 4 -1.51 -26.58 -1.80
CA HIS A 4 -0.83 -25.94 -0.68
C HIS A 4 -1.72 -24.94 0.08
N TYR A 5 -2.66 -24.28 -0.61
CA TYR A 5 -3.55 -23.25 -0.05
C TYR A 5 -5.03 -23.46 -0.41
N PRO A 6 -5.64 -24.61 -0.03
CA PRO A 6 -7.02 -24.94 -0.41
C PRO A 6 -8.06 -23.94 0.13
N ASP A 7 -7.86 -23.43 1.35
CA ASP A 7 -8.78 -22.46 1.96
C ASP A 7 -8.74 -21.11 1.25
N LEU A 8 -7.54 -20.64 0.89
CA LEU A 8 -7.36 -19.41 0.11
C LEU A 8 -7.99 -19.54 -1.29
N ALA A 9 -7.82 -20.69 -1.95
CA ALA A 9 -8.43 -20.93 -3.26
C ALA A 9 -9.96 -21.01 -3.19
N THR A 10 -10.50 -21.60 -2.13
CA THR A 10 -11.95 -21.58 -1.85
C THR A 10 -12.41 -20.15 -1.69
N ARG A 11 -11.76 -19.36 -0.82
CA ARG A 11 -12.07 -17.94 -0.63
C ARG A 11 -12.02 -17.13 -1.94
N VAL A 12 -11.08 -17.43 -2.83
CA VAL A 12 -10.99 -16.79 -4.15
C VAL A 12 -12.20 -17.12 -5.02
N ARG A 13 -12.60 -18.38 -5.09
CA ARG A 13 -13.76 -18.83 -5.88
C ARG A 13 -15.08 -18.30 -5.33
N ASP A 14 -15.23 -18.29 -4.00
CA ASP A 14 -16.41 -17.79 -3.30
C ASP A 14 -16.75 -16.34 -3.68
N GLN A 15 -15.77 -15.52 -4.10
CA GLN A 15 -16.03 -14.14 -4.53
C GLN A 15 -17.04 -14.09 -5.68
N ARG A 16 -16.93 -15.03 -6.63
CA ARG A 16 -17.85 -15.15 -7.76
C ARG A 16 -19.26 -15.52 -7.31
N GLU A 17 -19.36 -16.44 -6.35
CA GLU A 17 -20.64 -16.94 -5.85
C GLU A 17 -21.36 -15.90 -5.00
N ARG A 18 -20.62 -15.15 -4.16
CA ARG A 18 -21.17 -14.12 -3.27
C ARG A 18 -21.51 -12.82 -4.00
N GLN A 19 -20.84 -12.54 -5.11
CA GLN A 19 -20.99 -11.29 -5.87
C GLN A 19 -20.95 -11.58 -7.39
N PRO A 20 -21.95 -12.31 -7.92
CA PRO A 20 -21.97 -12.70 -9.34
C PRO A 20 -22.03 -11.49 -10.27
N ASP A 21 -22.68 -10.40 -9.86
CA ASP A 21 -22.78 -9.17 -10.66
C ASP A 21 -21.43 -8.45 -10.83
N LEU A 22 -20.51 -8.63 -9.86
CA LEU A 22 -19.19 -7.99 -9.89
C LEU A 22 -18.11 -8.92 -10.47
N TYR A 23 -18.14 -10.19 -10.08
CA TYR A 23 -17.08 -11.17 -10.36
C TYR A 23 -17.49 -12.25 -11.37
N GLY A 24 -18.77 -12.32 -11.77
CA GLY A 24 -19.31 -13.39 -12.61
C GLY A 24 -18.65 -13.54 -13.98
N ALA A 25 -18.09 -12.46 -14.51
CA ALA A 25 -17.38 -12.44 -15.79
C ALA A 25 -15.91 -12.88 -15.70
N ILE A 26 -15.34 -13.01 -14.50
CA ILE A 26 -13.94 -13.42 -14.32
C ILE A 26 -13.85 -14.94 -14.29
N ASP A 27 -12.98 -15.50 -15.13
CA ASP A 27 -12.59 -16.91 -15.06
C ASP A 27 -11.52 -17.09 -13.97
N PHE A 28 -11.93 -17.62 -12.81
CA PHE A 28 -11.05 -17.86 -11.67
C PHE A 28 -10.19 -19.12 -11.80
N ASP A 29 -10.43 -19.97 -12.80
CA ASP A 29 -9.62 -21.17 -13.04
C ASP A 29 -8.46 -20.89 -14.02
N ARG A 30 -8.42 -19.70 -14.63
CA ARG A 30 -7.34 -19.26 -15.52
C ARG A 30 -6.53 -18.13 -14.89
N ALA A 31 -5.20 -18.24 -15.00
CA ALA A 31 -4.32 -17.15 -14.60
C ALA A 31 -4.38 -15.99 -15.63
N PRO A 32 -4.47 -14.72 -15.18
CA PRO A 32 -4.47 -13.58 -16.07
C PRO A 32 -3.09 -13.39 -16.72
N TYR A 33 -3.02 -12.75 -17.88
CA TYR A 33 -1.79 -12.55 -18.64
C TYR A 33 -0.66 -11.97 -17.79
N ARG A 34 -0.95 -11.03 -16.88
CA ARG A 34 0.05 -10.43 -15.96
C ARG A 34 0.83 -11.45 -15.14
N PHE A 35 0.25 -12.63 -14.88
CA PHE A 35 0.91 -13.72 -14.18
C PHE A 35 1.76 -14.53 -15.18
N THR A 36 2.98 -14.88 -14.79
CA THR A 36 3.86 -15.73 -15.61
C THR A 36 4.74 -16.63 -14.77
N ASP A 37 4.61 -17.94 -14.98
CA ASP A 37 5.53 -18.98 -14.51
C ASP A 37 6.49 -19.45 -15.61
N ASP A 38 6.32 -18.97 -16.84
CA ASP A 38 7.26 -19.19 -17.94
C ASP A 38 8.59 -18.48 -17.65
N ALA A 39 9.67 -19.26 -17.53
CA ALA A 39 11.03 -18.80 -17.24
C ALA A 39 11.62 -17.93 -18.37
N ALA A 40 11.16 -18.09 -19.61
CA ALA A 40 11.66 -17.33 -20.77
C ALA A 40 11.10 -15.90 -20.84
N VAL A 41 10.02 -15.63 -20.11
CA VAL A 41 9.38 -14.30 -20.07
C VAL A 41 10.08 -13.40 -19.06
N GLU A 42 10.32 -12.14 -19.43
CA GLU A 42 10.83 -11.14 -18.50
C GLU A 42 9.81 -10.81 -17.40
N SER A 43 10.25 -10.90 -16.14
CA SER A 43 9.44 -10.60 -14.96
C SER A 43 9.83 -9.29 -14.31
N ALA A 44 9.00 -8.78 -13.42
CA ALA A 44 9.28 -7.59 -12.61
C ALA A 44 10.41 -7.81 -11.57
N LEU A 45 10.89 -9.05 -11.35
CA LEU A 45 12.05 -9.33 -10.50
C LEU A 45 13.35 -8.92 -11.20
N PRO A 46 14.10 -7.93 -10.69
CA PRO A 46 15.37 -7.57 -11.28
C PRO A 46 16.41 -8.68 -11.05
N GLN A 47 17.20 -9.02 -12.08
CA GLN A 47 18.23 -10.07 -12.01
C GLN A 47 19.27 -9.86 -10.90
N TRP A 48 19.55 -8.60 -10.50
CA TRP A 48 20.49 -8.31 -9.41
C TRP A 48 19.91 -8.57 -8.02
N VAL A 49 18.60 -8.79 -7.90
CA VAL A 49 17.90 -9.04 -6.63
C VAL A 49 17.94 -10.52 -6.27
N ALA A 50 17.57 -11.40 -7.20
CA ALA A 50 17.57 -12.85 -7.02
C ALA A 50 17.46 -13.57 -8.38
N GLU A 51 17.87 -14.83 -8.41
CA GLU A 51 17.59 -15.74 -9.51
C GLU A 51 16.12 -16.19 -9.47
N ARG A 52 15.51 -16.28 -10.66
CA ARG A 52 14.08 -16.60 -10.80
C ARG A 52 13.80 -18.11 -10.74
N GLU A 53 14.73 -18.93 -11.23
CA GLU A 53 14.55 -20.38 -11.36
C GLU A 53 14.21 -21.08 -10.02
N PRO A 54 14.90 -20.83 -8.89
CA PRO A 54 14.54 -21.46 -7.62
C PRO A 54 13.13 -21.10 -7.13
N ILE A 55 12.66 -19.89 -7.44
CA ILE A 55 11.32 -19.42 -7.07
C ILE A 55 10.25 -20.14 -7.89
N LEU A 56 10.49 -20.32 -9.19
CA LEU A 56 9.57 -21.05 -10.09
C LEU A 56 9.50 -22.55 -9.76
N ALA A 57 10.57 -23.11 -9.19
CA ALA A 57 10.61 -24.50 -8.75
C ALA A 57 9.80 -24.76 -7.46
N ASP A 58 9.53 -23.73 -6.64
CA ASP A 58 8.70 -23.86 -5.44
C ASP A 58 7.21 -23.78 -5.79
N ALA A 59 6.58 -24.94 -5.97
CA ALA A 59 5.16 -25.05 -6.28
C ALA A 59 4.24 -24.35 -5.26
N ARG A 60 4.63 -24.31 -3.98
CA ARG A 60 3.85 -23.63 -2.94
C ARG A 60 3.84 -22.13 -3.20
N ILE A 61 5.00 -21.48 -3.36
CA ILE A 61 5.01 -20.03 -3.54
C ILE A 61 4.38 -19.60 -4.87
N VAL A 62 4.55 -20.42 -5.92
CA VAL A 62 3.89 -20.21 -7.21
C VAL A 62 2.37 -20.29 -7.06
N GLU A 63 1.86 -21.28 -6.34
CA GLU A 63 0.43 -21.42 -6.06
C GLU A 63 -0.10 -20.24 -5.22
N LEU A 64 0.64 -19.81 -4.20
CA LEU A 64 0.25 -18.66 -3.37
C LEU A 64 0.06 -17.41 -4.22
N ILE A 65 1.06 -17.05 -5.02
CA ILE A 65 1.01 -15.82 -5.82
C ILE A 65 -0.07 -15.92 -6.89
N ARG A 66 -0.17 -17.05 -7.61
CA ARG A 66 -1.21 -17.27 -8.62
C ARG A 66 -2.62 -17.09 -8.03
N THR A 67 -2.87 -17.70 -6.87
CA THR A 67 -4.15 -17.64 -6.18
C THR A 67 -4.42 -16.23 -5.66
N ALA A 68 -3.45 -15.60 -5.00
CA ALA A 68 -3.59 -14.27 -4.43
C ALA A 68 -3.69 -13.14 -5.48
N THR A 69 -3.20 -13.36 -6.71
CA THR A 69 -3.44 -12.47 -7.86
C THR A 69 -4.92 -12.38 -8.22
N MET A 70 -5.70 -13.43 -7.92
CA MET A 70 -7.14 -13.48 -8.17
C MET A 70 -7.97 -13.12 -6.94
N LEU A 71 -7.33 -12.72 -5.83
CA LEU A 71 -8.04 -12.34 -4.61
C LEU A 71 -8.28 -10.82 -4.55
N GLY A 72 -9.55 -10.42 -4.57
CA GLY A 72 -10.02 -9.09 -4.25
C GLY A 72 -10.26 -8.91 -2.75
N ASP A 73 -11.37 -8.26 -2.37
CA ASP A 73 -11.85 -8.20 -1.00
C ASP A 73 -13.27 -8.74 -0.91
N ALA A 74 -13.37 -10.06 -0.71
CA ALA A 74 -14.64 -10.79 -0.60
C ALA A 74 -15.64 -10.23 0.42
N VAL A 75 -15.19 -9.37 1.35
CA VAL A 75 -16.04 -8.77 2.39
C VAL A 75 -16.37 -7.30 2.07
N ALA A 76 -15.37 -6.49 1.73
CA ALA A 76 -15.58 -5.05 1.52
C ALA A 76 -16.09 -4.71 0.10
N ASP A 77 -15.86 -5.57 -0.89
CA ASP A 77 -16.37 -5.36 -2.26
C ASP A 77 -17.91 -5.43 -2.35
N PRO A 78 -18.62 -6.37 -1.69
CA PRO A 78 -20.07 -6.31 -1.52
C PRO A 78 -20.58 -4.95 -1.02
N TYR A 79 -19.94 -4.40 0.02
CA TYR A 79 -20.35 -3.11 0.57
C TYR A 79 -20.11 -1.97 -0.44
N ALA A 80 -19.01 -2.01 -1.19
CA ALA A 80 -18.76 -1.06 -2.27
C ALA A 80 -19.76 -1.21 -3.44
N ALA A 81 -20.28 -2.41 -3.70
CA ALA A 81 -21.27 -2.64 -4.74
C ALA A 81 -22.62 -1.95 -4.44
N LEU A 82 -22.85 -1.50 -3.21
CA LEU A 82 -24.02 -0.72 -2.82
C LEU A 82 -23.97 0.76 -3.24
N VAL A 83 -22.91 1.21 -3.95
CA VAL A 83 -22.77 2.58 -4.47
C VAL A 83 -24.02 3.06 -5.24
N PRO A 84 -24.66 2.29 -6.14
CA PRO A 84 -25.87 2.74 -6.84
C PRO A 84 -27.05 3.06 -5.92
N ARG A 85 -27.13 2.43 -4.75
CA ARG A 85 -28.24 2.58 -3.80
C ARG A 85 -28.02 3.74 -2.83
N TYR A 86 -26.83 3.84 -2.23
CA TYR A 86 -26.57 4.81 -1.15
C TYR A 86 -25.67 5.97 -1.57
N GLY A 87 -25.03 5.87 -2.74
CA GLY A 87 -23.97 6.79 -3.16
C GLY A 87 -22.70 6.67 -2.30
N VAL A 88 -21.59 7.19 -2.82
CA VAL A 88 -20.31 7.20 -2.10
C VAL A 88 -20.42 7.92 -0.74
N PRO A 89 -21.03 9.12 -0.62
CA PRO A 89 -21.14 9.79 0.68
C PRO A 89 -21.93 8.99 1.72
N GLY A 90 -22.97 8.27 1.29
CA GLY A 90 -23.77 7.42 2.17
C GLY A 90 -22.97 6.26 2.74
N LEU A 91 -22.22 5.53 1.88
CA LEU A 91 -21.37 4.43 2.33
C LEU A 91 -20.28 4.90 3.30
N ILE A 92 -19.64 6.04 3.01
CA ILE A 92 -18.63 6.64 3.88
C ILE A 92 -19.24 7.06 5.22
N GLY A 93 -20.43 7.68 5.20
CA GLY A 93 -21.13 8.11 6.40
C GLY A 93 -21.43 6.94 7.34
N MET A 94 -22.05 5.89 6.81
CA MET A 94 -22.38 4.69 7.60
C MET A 94 -21.13 3.98 8.13
N LEU A 95 -20.08 3.85 7.31
CA LEU A 95 -18.83 3.20 7.73
C LEU A 95 -18.15 3.96 8.88
N ARG A 96 -18.03 5.29 8.76
CA ARG A 96 -17.47 6.13 9.83
C ARG A 96 -18.28 6.03 11.11
N GLN A 97 -19.61 6.05 11.00
CA GLN A 97 -20.49 5.90 12.15
C GLN A 97 -20.29 4.54 12.83
N ALA A 98 -20.23 3.45 12.05
CA ALA A 98 -19.99 2.11 12.58
C ALA A 98 -18.60 1.94 13.22
N CYS A 99 -17.56 2.56 12.65
CA CYS A 99 -16.22 2.59 13.25
C CYS A 99 -16.20 3.34 14.58
N ARG A 100 -16.83 4.52 14.66
CA ARG A 100 -16.76 5.40 15.85
C ARG A 100 -17.72 5.04 16.96
N SER A 101 -18.90 4.52 16.61
CA SER A 101 -20.02 4.35 17.53
C SER A 101 -20.58 2.92 17.56
N GLY A 102 -19.93 1.99 16.85
CA GLY A 102 -20.36 0.60 16.75
C GLY A 102 -21.40 0.38 15.66
N ILE A 103 -21.47 -0.84 15.14
CA ILE A 103 -22.34 -1.19 14.02
C ILE A 103 -23.83 -0.98 14.34
N ASP A 104 -24.23 -1.24 15.59
CA ASP A 104 -25.63 -1.08 16.04
C ASP A 104 -26.08 0.39 16.10
N SER A 105 -25.15 1.34 16.02
CA SER A 105 -25.51 2.76 15.93
C SER A 105 -26.04 3.16 14.56
N VAL A 106 -25.81 2.36 13.51
CA VAL A 106 -26.28 2.62 12.15
C VAL A 106 -27.68 2.00 12.00
N ALA A 107 -28.71 2.86 11.97
CA ALA A 107 -30.08 2.43 11.73
C ALA A 107 -30.20 1.72 10.38
N ASP A 108 -30.88 0.58 10.35
CA ASP A 108 -31.08 -0.26 9.16
C ASP A 108 -29.77 -0.57 8.40
N ALA A 109 -28.65 -0.76 9.14
CA ALA A 109 -27.35 -1.05 8.54
C ALA A 109 -27.44 -2.26 7.59
N PRO A 110 -27.00 -2.11 6.32
CA PRO A 110 -26.99 -3.21 5.37
C PRO A 110 -26.07 -4.34 5.86
N GLU A 111 -26.40 -5.58 5.50
CA GLU A 111 -25.66 -6.77 5.94
C GLU A 111 -24.18 -6.70 5.54
N GLU A 112 -23.89 -6.16 4.36
CA GLU A 112 -22.53 -5.98 3.85
C GLU A 112 -21.69 -5.03 4.73
N LEU A 113 -22.32 -4.02 5.38
CA LEU A 113 -21.63 -3.18 6.35
C LEU A 113 -21.38 -3.93 7.67
N ARG A 114 -22.33 -4.76 8.11
CA ARG A 114 -22.19 -5.59 9.30
C ARG A 114 -21.05 -6.58 9.12
N ASP A 115 -21.01 -7.27 7.99
CA ASP A 115 -19.94 -8.21 7.63
C ASP A 115 -18.58 -7.53 7.52
N PHE A 116 -18.53 -6.32 6.95
CA PHE A 116 -17.30 -5.55 6.87
C PHE A 116 -16.75 -5.21 8.27
N ILE A 117 -17.58 -4.64 9.14
CA ILE A 117 -17.15 -4.32 10.51
C ILE A 117 -16.79 -5.59 11.29
N ALA A 118 -17.59 -6.66 11.18
CA ALA A 118 -17.31 -7.94 11.83
C ALA A 118 -15.98 -8.54 11.36
N SER A 119 -15.67 -8.48 10.05
CA SER A 119 -14.38 -8.93 9.51
C SER A 119 -13.20 -8.18 10.08
N MET A 120 -13.33 -6.87 10.34
CA MET A 120 -12.27 -6.08 10.97
C MET A 120 -12.18 -6.32 12.48
N GLU A 121 -13.28 -6.64 13.14
CA GLU A 121 -13.36 -6.96 14.57
C GLU A 121 -12.88 -8.38 14.90
N ALA A 122 -12.92 -9.30 13.94
CA ALA A 122 -12.51 -10.70 14.05
C ALA A 122 -10.98 -10.84 14.18
N THR A 123 -10.42 -10.28 15.25
CA THR A 123 -8.99 -10.19 15.53
C THR A 123 -8.40 -11.61 15.61
N PRO A 124 -7.43 -11.95 14.74
CA PRO A 124 -6.87 -13.29 14.70
C PRO A 124 -6.13 -13.68 16.01
N PRO A 125 -6.06 -14.97 16.35
CA PRO A 125 -5.40 -15.44 17.59
C PRO A 125 -3.91 -15.08 17.69
N TRP A 126 -3.23 -14.85 16.56
CA TRP A 126 -1.81 -14.46 16.54
C TRP A 126 -1.58 -12.98 16.91
N VAL A 127 -2.63 -12.15 16.98
CA VAL A 127 -2.50 -10.73 17.29
C VAL A 127 -2.30 -10.52 18.79
N ASP A 128 -1.10 -10.06 19.16
CA ASP A 128 -0.82 -9.47 20.47
C ASP A 128 -0.88 -7.94 20.36
N MET A 129 -1.94 -7.33 20.90
CA MET A 129 -2.13 -5.88 20.86
C MET A 129 -1.07 -5.09 21.64
N GLU A 130 -0.45 -5.67 22.68
CA GLU A 130 0.67 -5.02 23.37
C GLU A 130 1.89 -4.96 22.45
N LEU A 131 2.13 -6.03 21.69
CA LEU A 131 3.22 -6.12 20.72
C LEU A 131 2.98 -5.20 19.51
N VAL A 132 1.74 -5.10 19.03
CA VAL A 132 1.30 -4.12 18.03
C VAL A 132 1.59 -2.69 18.50
N GLU A 133 1.23 -2.32 19.73
CA GLU A 133 1.48 -0.97 20.27
C GLU A 133 2.99 -0.69 20.43
N LYS A 134 3.78 -1.69 20.82
CA LYS A 134 5.26 -1.59 20.83
C LYS A 134 5.82 -1.36 19.43
N GLY A 135 5.24 -2.00 18.42
CA GLY A 135 5.59 -1.82 17.01
C GLY A 135 5.20 -0.43 16.50
N ALA A 136 3.98 0.01 16.77
CA ALA A 136 3.48 1.34 16.43
C ALA A 136 4.38 2.44 17.01
N ALA A 137 4.79 2.31 18.29
CA ALA A 137 5.70 3.25 18.93
C ALA A 137 7.08 3.32 18.25
N ARG A 138 7.60 2.18 17.76
CA ARG A 138 8.86 2.16 16.99
C ARG A 138 8.68 2.79 15.61
N ALA A 139 7.60 2.45 14.91
CA ALA A 139 7.29 2.97 13.58
C ALA A 139 7.07 4.49 13.59
N ARG A 140 6.53 5.03 14.69
CA ARG A 140 6.23 6.46 14.90
C ARG A 140 7.42 7.39 14.66
N VAL A 141 8.62 6.97 15.05
CA VAL A 141 9.85 7.76 14.85
C VAL A 141 10.15 7.89 13.35
N SER A 142 10.00 6.80 12.58
CA SER A 142 10.15 6.84 11.12
C SER A 142 9.08 7.71 10.48
N ALA A 143 7.81 7.52 10.87
CA ALA A 143 6.68 8.30 10.36
C ALA A 143 6.84 9.82 10.59
N ALA A 144 7.40 10.23 11.72
CA ALA A 144 7.58 11.64 12.06
C ALA A 144 8.81 12.30 11.39
N PHE A 145 9.91 11.57 11.22
CA PHE A 145 11.21 12.17 10.88
C PHE A 145 11.81 11.71 9.55
N LEU A 146 11.41 10.54 9.04
CA LEU A 146 11.98 9.96 7.82
C LEU A 146 10.95 9.90 6.68
N SER A 147 9.77 9.32 6.91
CA SER A 147 8.72 9.18 5.89
C SER A 147 8.40 10.47 5.11
N PRO A 148 8.33 11.67 5.72
CA PRO A 148 8.04 12.90 5.00
C PRO A 148 9.06 13.27 3.90
N PHE A 149 10.23 12.65 3.89
CA PHE A 149 11.25 12.80 2.85
C PHE A 149 11.23 11.67 1.82
N LEU A 150 10.58 10.56 2.12
CA LEU A 150 10.58 9.35 1.29
C LEU A 150 9.21 9.04 0.66
N THR A 151 8.12 9.63 1.16
CA THR A 151 6.76 9.24 0.79
C THR A 151 6.51 9.30 -0.71
N ARG A 152 6.93 10.36 -1.44
CA ARG A 152 6.75 10.37 -2.91
C ARG A 152 7.54 9.23 -3.54
N GLY A 153 8.81 9.03 -3.17
CA GLY A 153 9.63 7.93 -3.69
C GLY A 153 9.02 6.55 -3.44
N ALA A 154 8.45 6.31 -2.26
CA ALA A 154 7.74 5.07 -1.94
C ALA A 154 6.45 4.92 -2.76
N PHE A 155 5.75 6.03 -2.99
CA PHE A 155 4.56 6.06 -3.84
C PHE A 155 4.92 5.79 -5.31
N LEU A 156 6.03 6.32 -5.82
CA LEU A 156 6.54 6.01 -7.16
C LEU A 156 6.82 4.52 -7.36
N ALA A 157 7.26 3.82 -6.32
CA ALA A 157 7.51 2.38 -6.40
C ALA A 157 6.26 1.56 -6.70
N THR A 158 5.05 2.13 -6.51
CA THR A 158 3.78 1.50 -6.89
C THR A 158 3.46 1.61 -8.38
N PHE A 159 4.16 2.49 -9.11
CA PHE A 159 4.01 2.72 -10.55
C PHE A 159 5.15 2.13 -11.37
N LEU A 160 5.86 1.14 -10.84
CA LEU A 160 6.95 0.48 -11.56
C LEU A 160 6.44 -0.51 -12.63
N ASN A 161 5.14 -0.77 -12.67
CA ASN A 161 4.53 -1.76 -13.55
C ASN A 161 3.06 -1.42 -13.82
N THR A 162 2.63 -1.51 -15.09
CA THR A 162 1.27 -1.16 -15.55
C THR A 162 0.20 -1.93 -14.79
N TYR A 163 0.44 -3.21 -14.46
CA TYR A 163 -0.55 -4.06 -13.80
C TYR A 163 -0.93 -3.55 -12.39
N SER A 164 -0.06 -2.81 -11.72
CA SER A 164 -0.34 -2.16 -10.43
C SER A 164 -0.66 -0.66 -10.58
N ALA A 165 -0.20 -0.02 -11.66
CA ALA A 165 -0.39 1.40 -11.92
C ALA A 165 -1.78 1.72 -12.51
N LEU A 166 -2.31 0.85 -13.36
CA LEU A 166 -3.54 1.10 -14.11
C LEU A 166 -4.75 1.43 -13.22
N PRO A 167 -5.02 0.74 -12.09
CA PRO A 167 -6.14 1.12 -11.22
C PRO A 167 -6.08 2.59 -10.77
N MET A 168 -4.88 3.11 -10.49
CA MET A 168 -4.69 4.51 -10.13
C MET A 168 -4.89 5.44 -11.33
N ALA A 169 -4.41 5.06 -12.52
CA ALA A 169 -4.62 5.83 -13.74
C ALA A 169 -6.11 5.96 -14.10
N LEU A 170 -6.87 4.87 -14.02
CA LEU A 170 -8.31 4.83 -14.30
C LEU A 170 -9.12 5.76 -13.39
N THR A 171 -8.69 5.94 -12.14
CA THR A 171 -9.39 6.84 -11.22
C THR A 171 -9.25 8.33 -11.58
N GLY A 172 -8.31 8.69 -12.46
CA GLY A 172 -7.90 10.07 -12.72
C GLY A 172 -7.37 10.79 -11.48
N ALA A 173 -7.03 10.06 -10.41
CA ALA A 173 -6.74 10.65 -9.11
C ALA A 173 -5.35 11.30 -9.01
N LEU A 174 -4.46 11.03 -9.97
CA LEU A 174 -3.15 11.66 -10.05
C LEU A 174 -3.07 12.73 -11.15
N SER A 175 -4.16 13.40 -11.51
CA SER A 175 -4.12 14.57 -12.40
C SER A 175 -4.08 15.88 -11.61
N GLY A 176 -3.07 16.73 -11.81
CA GLY A 176 -2.99 18.08 -11.23
C GLY A 176 -3.13 18.10 -9.71
N ARG A 177 -4.00 18.96 -9.16
CA ARG A 177 -4.23 19.11 -7.71
C ARG A 177 -4.71 17.82 -7.00
N ARG A 178 -5.24 16.84 -7.74
CA ARG A 178 -5.68 15.56 -7.16
C ARG A 178 -4.47 14.70 -6.74
N ALA A 179 -3.34 14.82 -7.43
CA ALA A 179 -2.12 14.08 -7.11
C ALA A 179 -1.56 14.44 -5.74
N GLU A 180 -1.49 15.73 -5.42
CA GLU A 180 -1.11 16.23 -4.09
C GLU A 180 -1.95 15.57 -2.99
N ARG A 181 -3.27 15.60 -3.19
CA ARG A 181 -4.21 15.06 -2.23
C ARG A 181 -4.05 13.56 -2.04
N ARG A 182 -3.89 12.78 -3.11
CA ARG A 182 -3.69 11.32 -3.01
C ARG A 182 -2.43 10.96 -2.24
N VAL A 183 -1.32 11.64 -2.51
CA VAL A 183 -0.07 11.40 -1.78
C VAL A 183 -0.25 11.73 -0.29
N ASN A 184 -0.94 12.82 0.03
CA ASN A 184 -1.25 13.20 1.41
C ASN A 184 -2.23 12.22 2.10
N GLU A 185 -3.23 11.68 1.39
CA GLU A 185 -4.14 10.64 1.91
C GLU A 185 -3.36 9.39 2.33
N THR A 186 -2.46 8.90 1.48
CA THR A 186 -1.57 7.77 1.81
C THR A 186 -0.63 8.11 2.97
N ALA A 187 0.01 9.29 2.95
CA ALA A 187 0.90 9.73 4.03
C ALA A 187 0.16 9.81 5.38
N SER A 188 -1.09 10.28 5.36
CA SER A 188 -1.96 10.40 6.52
C SER A 188 -2.28 9.03 7.11
N PHE A 189 -2.69 8.06 6.28
CA PHE A 189 -2.96 6.69 6.74
C PHE A 189 -1.75 6.04 7.44
N PHE A 190 -0.58 6.08 6.83
CA PHE A 190 0.62 5.49 7.44
C PHE A 190 1.07 6.25 8.69
N ALA A 191 0.83 7.56 8.77
CA ALA A 191 1.14 8.34 9.96
C ALA A 191 0.16 8.04 11.11
N VAL A 192 -1.14 8.13 10.87
CA VAL A 192 -2.19 8.01 11.90
C VAL A 192 -2.15 6.63 12.57
N THR A 193 -1.91 5.57 11.81
CA THR A 193 -1.82 4.20 12.35
C THR A 193 -0.67 3.99 13.33
N THR A 194 0.32 4.89 13.40
CA THR A 194 1.41 4.82 14.39
C THR A 194 1.08 5.53 15.70
N LEU A 195 -0.04 6.25 15.81
CA LEU A 195 -0.41 6.96 17.04
C LEU A 195 -0.83 5.96 18.14
N PRO A 196 -0.66 6.34 19.43
CA PRO A 196 -1.00 5.43 20.54
C PRO A 196 -2.46 5.00 20.49
N GLY A 197 -2.72 3.70 20.56
CA GLY A 197 -4.07 3.13 20.53
C GLY A 197 -4.79 3.27 19.19
N ALA A 198 -4.14 3.78 18.14
CA ALA A 198 -4.81 4.10 16.88
C ALA A 198 -5.38 2.86 16.18
N LEU A 199 -4.76 1.68 16.34
CA LEU A 199 -5.24 0.44 15.74
C LEU A 199 -6.20 -0.36 16.64
N ARG A 200 -6.54 0.16 17.83
CA ARG A 200 -7.63 -0.43 18.63
C ARG A 200 -8.96 -0.24 17.89
N ARG A 201 -9.95 -1.05 18.25
CA ARG A 201 -11.26 -1.08 17.58
C ARG A 201 -11.91 0.31 17.40
N ASP A 202 -11.80 1.16 18.41
CA ASP A 202 -12.34 2.53 18.45
C ASP A 202 -11.31 3.61 18.08
N GLY A 203 -10.11 3.19 17.67
CA GLY A 203 -9.01 4.07 17.32
C GLY A 203 -9.12 4.69 15.93
N GLU A 204 -8.54 5.88 15.78
CA GLU A 204 -8.52 6.64 14.51
C GLU A 204 -7.83 5.88 13.36
N GLY A 205 -6.89 4.99 13.67
CA GLY A 205 -6.22 4.13 12.68
C GLY A 205 -7.09 2.96 12.21
N PHE A 206 -7.99 2.45 13.05
CA PHE A 206 -8.98 1.44 12.65
C PHE A 206 -9.99 2.03 11.65
N GLU A 207 -10.53 3.21 11.95
CA GLU A 207 -11.38 3.95 10.99
C GLU A 207 -10.62 4.26 9.71
N ALA A 208 -9.39 4.74 9.80
CA ALA A 208 -8.58 5.04 8.62
C ALA A 208 -8.32 3.79 7.77
N ALA A 209 -8.08 2.62 8.39
CA ALA A 209 -7.93 1.35 7.67
C ALA A 209 -9.23 0.92 6.98
N ALA A 210 -10.37 1.03 7.66
CA ALA A 210 -11.68 0.75 7.08
C ALA A 210 -11.95 1.61 5.84
N MET A 211 -11.63 2.91 5.95
CA MET A 211 -11.80 3.86 4.84
C MET A 211 -10.88 3.56 3.65
N VAL A 212 -9.62 3.18 3.89
CA VAL A 212 -8.70 2.75 2.81
C VAL A 212 -9.17 1.45 2.17
N ARG A 213 -9.63 0.48 2.97
CA ARG A 213 -10.16 -0.80 2.51
C ARG A 213 -11.41 -0.59 1.63
N LEU A 214 -12.35 0.26 2.06
CA LEU A 214 -13.48 0.69 1.23
C LEU A 214 -13.04 1.38 -0.06
N MET A 215 -12.04 2.27 0.02
CA MET A 215 -11.52 2.96 -1.16
C MET A 215 -10.96 1.96 -2.19
N HIS A 216 -10.18 0.96 -1.77
CA HIS A 216 -9.70 -0.10 -2.66
C HIS A 216 -10.85 -0.89 -3.28
N SER A 217 -11.86 -1.23 -2.50
CA SER A 217 -13.08 -1.91 -2.99
C SER A 217 -13.87 -1.06 -3.99
N MET A 218 -14.00 0.25 -3.77
CA MET A 218 -14.63 1.16 -4.73
C MET A 218 -13.82 1.27 -6.03
N VAL A 219 -12.49 1.28 -5.97
CA VAL A 219 -11.64 1.25 -7.17
C VAL A 219 -11.87 -0.04 -7.94
N ARG A 220 -11.91 -1.19 -7.24
CA ARG A 220 -12.17 -2.49 -7.86
C ARG A 220 -13.56 -2.55 -8.50
N TYR A 221 -14.60 -2.11 -7.78
CA TYR A 221 -15.97 -2.03 -8.28
C TYR A 221 -16.05 -1.19 -9.57
N ASN A 222 -15.49 0.02 -9.57
CA ASN A 222 -15.55 0.88 -10.75
C ASN A 222 -14.69 0.35 -11.91
N ALA A 223 -13.54 -0.27 -11.63
CA ALA A 223 -12.72 -0.89 -12.67
C ALA A 223 -13.48 -2.04 -13.37
N LEU A 224 -14.17 -2.89 -12.63
CA LEU A 224 -14.91 -4.03 -13.19
C LEU A 224 -16.24 -3.65 -13.84
N VAL A 225 -16.98 -2.68 -13.26
CA VAL A 225 -18.34 -2.36 -13.69
C VAL A 225 -18.39 -1.21 -14.69
N ARG A 226 -17.42 -0.28 -14.66
CA ARG A 226 -17.52 1.01 -15.39
C ARG A 226 -16.40 1.29 -16.37
N SER A 227 -15.31 0.51 -16.35
CA SER A 227 -14.12 0.80 -17.15
C SER A 227 -13.94 -0.21 -18.27
N GLU A 228 -14.10 0.24 -19.51
CA GLU A 228 -13.78 -0.55 -20.71
C GLU A 228 -12.27 -0.79 -20.89
N GLN A 229 -11.44 -0.03 -20.17
CA GLN A 229 -9.99 -0.20 -20.20
C GLN A 229 -9.49 -1.33 -19.29
N TRP A 230 -10.35 -1.89 -18.43
CA TRP A 230 -9.95 -2.99 -17.57
C TRP A 230 -10.31 -4.32 -18.22
N ASP A 231 -9.30 -5.05 -18.67
CA ASP A 231 -9.43 -6.41 -19.19
C ASP A 231 -9.05 -7.45 -18.11
N PRO A 232 -10.01 -8.21 -17.56
CA PRO A 232 -9.72 -9.24 -16.56
C PRO A 232 -8.79 -10.35 -17.07
N ASP A 233 -8.79 -10.66 -18.37
CA ASP A 233 -7.88 -11.67 -18.93
C ASP A 233 -6.43 -11.19 -18.93
N VAL A 234 -6.21 -9.86 -18.97
CA VAL A 234 -4.88 -9.27 -18.91
C VAL A 234 -4.46 -8.98 -17.47
N TYR A 235 -5.30 -8.25 -16.74
CA TYR A 235 -4.97 -7.65 -15.45
C TYR A 235 -5.45 -8.47 -14.24
N GLY A 236 -6.38 -9.41 -14.44
CA GLY A 236 -7.04 -10.15 -13.37
C GLY A 236 -7.97 -9.27 -12.54
N VAL A 237 -8.09 -9.59 -11.25
CA VAL A 237 -8.84 -8.79 -10.28
C VAL A 237 -8.10 -7.47 -10.00
N PRO A 238 -8.74 -6.29 -10.10
CA PRO A 238 -8.09 -5.02 -9.79
C PRO A 238 -7.60 -4.93 -8.34
N VAL A 239 -6.47 -4.24 -8.09
CA VAL A 239 -5.90 -4.00 -6.75
C VAL A 239 -5.80 -5.30 -5.90
N PRO A 240 -5.39 -6.45 -6.47
CA PRO A 240 -5.50 -7.73 -5.78
C PRO A 240 -4.68 -7.71 -4.49
N GLN A 241 -5.02 -8.56 -3.51
CA GLN A 241 -4.37 -8.52 -2.18
C GLN A 241 -2.84 -8.68 -2.28
N VAL A 242 -2.36 -9.44 -3.26
CA VAL A 242 -0.92 -9.59 -3.54
C VAL A 242 -0.23 -8.26 -3.90
N ASP A 243 -0.95 -7.29 -4.48
CA ASP A 243 -0.43 -5.96 -4.82
C ASP A 243 -0.48 -4.97 -3.64
N GLN A 244 -1.32 -5.24 -2.64
CA GLN A 244 -1.38 -4.45 -1.42
C GLN A 244 -0.27 -4.85 -0.42
N MET A 245 0.15 -6.11 -0.46
CA MET A 245 1.18 -6.66 0.44
C MET A 245 2.48 -5.83 0.45
N PRO A 246 3.08 -5.46 -0.70
CA PRO A 246 4.30 -4.65 -0.71
C PRO A 246 4.13 -3.30 -0.01
N ALA A 247 3.00 -2.62 -0.20
CA ALA A 247 2.74 -1.34 0.44
C ALA A 247 2.65 -1.46 1.97
N GLY A 248 2.08 -2.57 2.46
CA GLY A 248 1.95 -2.84 3.89
C GLY A 248 3.25 -3.29 4.58
N LEU A 249 4.15 -3.96 3.84
CA LEU A 249 5.31 -4.68 4.40
C LEU A 249 6.69 -4.22 3.88
N ILE A 250 6.80 -3.20 3.02
CA ILE A 250 8.10 -2.79 2.43
C ILE A 250 9.18 -2.49 3.48
N ASN A 251 8.81 -1.88 4.61
CA ASN A 251 9.73 -1.65 5.72
C ASN A 251 10.26 -2.97 6.31
N MET A 252 9.41 -3.99 6.39
CA MET A 252 9.81 -5.31 6.86
C MET A 252 10.66 -6.05 5.83
N TYR A 253 10.41 -5.88 4.53
CA TYR A 253 11.29 -6.39 3.49
C TYR A 253 12.71 -5.79 3.58
N LEU A 254 12.83 -4.48 3.75
CA LEU A 254 14.13 -3.83 3.93
C LEU A 254 14.86 -4.32 5.19
N LEU A 255 14.14 -4.53 6.29
CA LEU A 255 14.69 -5.10 7.52
C LEU A 255 15.09 -6.58 7.34
N ALA A 256 14.28 -7.38 6.65
CA ALA A 256 14.57 -8.77 6.35
C ALA A 256 15.82 -8.90 5.48
N MET A 257 15.93 -8.13 4.40
CA MET A 257 17.15 -8.05 3.58
C MET A 257 18.39 -7.65 4.41
N ALA A 258 18.24 -6.72 5.36
CA ALA A 258 19.33 -6.32 6.24
C ALA A 258 19.66 -7.36 7.35
N ALA A 259 18.70 -8.21 7.72
CA ALA A 259 18.89 -9.32 8.64
C ALA A 259 19.61 -10.49 7.94
N SER A 260 19.11 -10.89 6.76
CA SER A 260 19.67 -11.93 5.91
C SER A 260 21.12 -11.64 5.51
N ARG A 261 21.46 -10.40 5.11
CA ARG A 261 22.86 -9.99 4.84
C ARG A 261 23.80 -10.11 6.04
N ARG A 262 23.26 -10.20 7.26
CA ARG A 262 24.02 -10.43 8.51
C ARG A 262 23.94 -11.89 8.97
N GLY A 263 23.43 -12.80 8.15
CA GLY A 263 23.26 -14.22 8.46
C GLY A 263 22.17 -14.51 9.49
N ARG A 264 21.22 -13.58 9.70
CA ARG A 264 20.09 -13.81 10.63
C ARG A 264 18.87 -14.31 9.89
N THR A 265 18.28 -15.37 10.42
CA THR A 265 16.98 -15.92 10.00
C THR A 265 15.81 -15.39 10.86
N GLU A 266 16.12 -14.83 12.02
CA GLU A 266 15.13 -14.33 12.98
C GLU A 266 15.19 -12.81 13.17
N PHE A 267 14.01 -12.25 13.42
CA PHE A 267 13.88 -10.85 13.81
C PHE A 267 14.25 -10.67 15.29
N THR A 268 14.97 -9.59 15.58
CA THR A 268 15.17 -9.15 16.98
C THR A 268 13.81 -8.81 17.62
N PRO A 269 13.68 -8.78 18.96
CA PRO A 269 12.41 -8.43 19.61
C PRO A 269 11.82 -7.08 19.15
N GLY A 270 12.68 -6.13 18.77
CA GLY A 270 12.24 -4.85 18.24
C GLY A 270 11.74 -4.90 16.80
N GLU A 271 12.36 -5.71 15.95
CA GLU A 271 11.92 -5.95 14.57
C GLU A 271 10.64 -6.80 14.57
N ARG A 272 10.52 -7.79 15.47
CA ARG A 272 9.29 -8.57 15.70
C ARG A 272 8.11 -7.67 16.04
N ALA A 273 8.28 -6.71 16.95
CA ALA A 273 7.22 -5.74 17.26
C ALA A 273 6.78 -4.93 16.02
N LEU A 274 7.74 -4.47 15.20
CA LEU A 274 7.43 -3.77 13.94
C LEU A 274 6.70 -4.68 12.94
N LEU A 275 7.06 -5.97 12.90
CA LEU A 275 6.41 -6.94 12.05
C LEU A 275 4.95 -7.15 12.47
N GLU A 276 4.68 -7.42 13.75
CA GLU A 276 3.30 -7.63 14.22
C GLU A 276 2.42 -6.39 14.03
N PHE A 277 2.97 -5.20 14.25
CA PHE A 277 2.29 -3.94 13.88
C PHE A 277 1.94 -3.88 12.39
N SER A 278 2.90 -4.23 11.52
CA SER A 278 2.69 -4.18 10.07
C SER A 278 1.69 -5.26 9.61
N ARG A 279 1.77 -6.47 10.17
CA ARG A 279 0.84 -7.59 9.92
C ARG A 279 -0.58 -7.24 10.34
N TYR A 280 -0.76 -6.70 11.54
CA TYR A 280 -2.10 -6.32 12.02
C TYR A 280 -2.69 -5.18 11.19
N ARG A 281 -1.89 -4.19 10.77
CA ARG A 281 -2.35 -3.18 9.81
C ARG A 281 -2.78 -3.80 8.48
N CYS A 282 -2.03 -4.76 7.94
CA CYS A 282 -2.41 -5.49 6.73
C CYS A 282 -3.70 -6.30 6.91
N PHE A 283 -3.88 -6.95 8.05
CA PHE A 283 -5.13 -7.64 8.40
C PHE A 283 -6.33 -6.69 8.37
N LEU A 284 -6.22 -5.50 8.97
CA LEU A 284 -7.29 -4.49 8.93
C LEU A 284 -7.60 -4.00 7.50
N LEU A 285 -6.62 -4.05 6.59
CA LEU A 285 -6.80 -3.78 5.16
C LEU A 285 -7.36 -4.97 4.36
N GLY A 286 -7.60 -6.11 5.00
CA GLY A 286 -8.25 -7.28 4.40
C GLY A 286 -7.29 -8.34 3.84
N LEU A 287 -5.96 -8.17 4.03
CA LEU A 287 -4.99 -9.11 3.49
C LEU A 287 -5.10 -10.49 4.18
N PRO A 288 -5.02 -11.59 3.40
CA PRO A 288 -4.98 -12.94 3.95
C PRO A 288 -3.64 -13.20 4.67
N GLU A 289 -3.67 -14.08 5.69
CA GLU A 289 -2.49 -14.37 6.51
C GLU A 289 -1.36 -15.01 5.72
N GLU A 290 -1.68 -15.74 4.65
CA GLU A 290 -0.73 -16.40 3.76
C GLU A 290 0.21 -15.41 3.07
N LEU A 291 -0.22 -14.14 2.88
CA LEU A 291 0.62 -13.06 2.35
C LEU A 291 1.41 -12.31 3.44
N LEU A 292 1.25 -12.71 4.70
CA LEU A 292 1.86 -12.09 5.88
C LEU A 292 2.79 -13.12 6.53
N PRO A 293 4.00 -13.35 6.02
CA PRO A 293 4.95 -14.27 6.65
C PRO A 293 5.52 -13.71 7.97
N THR A 294 6.02 -14.60 8.84
CA THR A 294 6.54 -14.26 10.18
C THR A 294 8.07 -14.24 10.25
N THR A 295 8.78 -14.77 9.25
CA THR A 295 10.24 -14.97 9.27
C THR A 295 10.97 -14.02 8.32
N VAL A 296 12.29 -13.90 8.49
CA VAL A 296 13.13 -13.10 7.57
C VAL A 296 13.04 -13.66 6.15
N GLU A 297 13.19 -14.98 6.01
CA GLU A 297 13.15 -15.69 4.73
C GLU A 297 11.78 -15.55 4.08
N GLY A 298 10.70 -15.77 4.82
CA GLY A 298 9.35 -15.72 4.26
C GLY A 298 9.00 -14.33 3.72
N ILE A 299 9.41 -13.26 4.41
CA ILE A 299 9.23 -11.88 3.93
C ILE A 299 9.99 -11.65 2.61
N ILE A 300 11.22 -12.13 2.49
CA ILE A 300 12.01 -12.01 1.26
C ILE A 300 11.34 -12.83 0.14
N GLU A 301 10.99 -14.07 0.44
CA GLU A 301 10.36 -15.02 -0.48
C GLU A 301 9.08 -14.46 -1.10
N VAL A 302 8.13 -13.97 -0.30
CA VAL A 302 6.85 -13.46 -0.84
C VAL A 302 7.03 -12.21 -1.71
N PHE A 303 7.99 -11.34 -1.38
CA PHE A 303 8.33 -10.17 -2.20
C PHE A 303 8.99 -10.57 -3.52
N HIS A 304 9.93 -11.51 -3.46
CA HIS A 304 10.65 -12.00 -4.64
C HIS A 304 9.71 -12.78 -5.55
N ALA A 305 8.87 -13.65 -4.99
CA ALA A 305 7.89 -14.43 -5.73
C ALA A 305 6.83 -13.57 -6.42
N ARG A 306 6.30 -12.55 -5.73
CA ARG A 306 5.42 -11.57 -6.38
C ARG A 306 6.10 -10.92 -7.58
N ALA A 307 7.35 -10.49 -7.45
CA ALA A 307 8.07 -9.85 -8.54
C ALA A 307 8.42 -10.85 -9.67
N ALA A 308 8.78 -12.08 -9.33
CA ALA A 308 9.16 -13.14 -10.25
C ALA A 308 7.99 -13.65 -11.09
N LEU A 309 6.79 -13.65 -10.54
CA LEU A 309 5.58 -14.18 -11.19
C LEU A 309 4.72 -13.08 -11.83
N LEU A 310 5.13 -11.82 -11.69
CA LEU A 310 4.53 -10.68 -12.39
C LEU A 310 5.34 -10.39 -13.65
N ARG A 311 4.70 -10.39 -14.82
CA ARG A 311 5.34 -9.96 -16.08
C ARG A 311 5.90 -8.56 -15.93
N ASP A 312 7.07 -8.30 -16.50
CA ASP A 312 7.51 -6.91 -16.68
C ASP A 312 6.52 -6.17 -17.59
N GLY A 313 6.39 -4.86 -17.39
CA GLY A 313 5.35 -4.09 -18.05
C GLY A 313 5.35 -2.64 -17.66
N PHE A 314 6.51 -2.00 -17.56
CA PHE A 314 6.54 -0.55 -17.39
C PHE A 314 6.20 0.14 -18.72
N ASP A 315 5.21 1.02 -18.72
CA ASP A 315 4.83 1.83 -19.87
C ASP A 315 4.94 3.33 -19.55
N ASP A 316 5.52 4.14 -20.44
CA ASP A 316 5.68 5.57 -20.12
C ASP A 316 4.34 6.34 -20.13
N ALA A 317 3.38 5.89 -20.93
CA ALA A 317 2.08 6.54 -21.08
C ALA A 317 1.25 6.49 -19.79
N THR A 318 1.24 5.36 -19.09
CA THR A 318 0.53 5.17 -17.83
C THR A 318 1.48 5.32 -16.66
N CYS A 319 2.46 4.42 -16.51
CA CYS A 319 3.39 4.45 -15.38
C CYS A 319 4.21 5.74 -15.34
N GLY A 320 4.83 6.13 -16.46
CA GLY A 320 5.64 7.35 -16.56
C GLY A 320 4.83 8.61 -16.26
N ALA A 321 3.58 8.69 -16.73
CA ALA A 321 2.70 9.82 -16.44
C ALA A 321 2.37 9.95 -14.94
N LEU A 322 2.08 8.84 -14.26
CA LEU A 322 1.83 8.85 -12.80
C LEU A 322 3.09 9.24 -12.02
N VAL A 323 4.27 8.77 -12.46
CA VAL A 323 5.55 9.15 -11.86
C VAL A 323 5.79 10.65 -11.98
N ARG A 324 5.66 11.21 -13.20
CA ARG A 324 5.84 12.65 -13.45
C ARG A 324 4.87 13.48 -12.60
N SER A 325 3.59 13.14 -12.62
CA SER A 325 2.57 13.86 -11.86
C SER A 325 2.82 13.84 -10.34
N THR A 326 3.21 12.68 -9.80
CA THR A 326 3.55 12.54 -8.38
C THR A 326 4.75 13.42 -8.02
N MET A 327 5.78 13.44 -8.87
CA MET A 327 6.98 14.24 -8.63
C MET A 327 6.72 15.74 -8.76
N GLU A 328 5.83 16.15 -9.65
CA GLU A 328 5.43 17.54 -9.88
C GLU A 328 4.48 18.09 -8.80
N ALA A 329 3.71 17.23 -8.13
CA ALA A 329 2.81 17.61 -7.05
C ALA A 329 3.55 18.43 -5.96
N TYR A 330 2.93 19.49 -5.49
CA TYR A 330 3.48 20.33 -4.42
C TYR A 330 2.78 20.00 -3.11
N LEU A 331 3.47 19.35 -2.16
CA LEU A 331 2.82 18.80 -0.95
C LEU A 331 2.87 19.72 0.27
N ARG A 332 3.35 20.96 0.13
CA ARG A 332 3.52 21.89 1.27
C ARG A 332 2.28 22.79 1.39
N PRO A 333 1.86 23.12 2.62
CA PRO A 333 0.65 23.92 2.85
C PRO A 333 0.85 25.41 2.50
N GLY A 334 2.09 25.90 2.57
CA GLY A 334 2.46 27.28 2.27
C GLY A 334 3.36 27.39 1.04
N ARG A 335 3.56 28.62 0.55
CA ARG A 335 4.44 28.94 -0.60
C ARG A 335 5.58 29.89 -0.22
N SER A 336 6.04 29.86 1.03
CA SER A 336 7.19 30.66 1.45
C SER A 336 8.46 30.20 0.72
N TRP A 337 9.53 31.01 0.77
CA TRP A 337 10.82 30.60 0.21
C TRP A 337 11.35 29.32 0.90
N PHE A 338 11.09 29.18 2.21
CA PHE A 338 11.44 27.99 2.97
C PHE A 338 10.64 26.77 2.51
N ASP A 339 9.33 26.92 2.27
CA ASP A 339 8.48 25.82 1.78
C ASP A 339 8.94 25.33 0.40
N ARG A 340 9.32 26.25 -0.50
CA ARG A 340 9.89 25.91 -1.81
C ARG A 340 11.22 25.17 -1.69
N ALA A 341 12.11 25.62 -0.81
CA ALA A 341 13.38 24.94 -0.56
C ALA A 341 13.16 23.54 0.03
N ALA A 342 12.25 23.42 1.01
CA ALA A 342 11.94 22.16 1.67
C ALA A 342 11.19 21.16 0.77
N ASP A 343 10.39 21.64 -0.20
CA ASP A 343 9.82 20.82 -1.28
C ASP A 343 10.91 20.31 -2.22
N SER A 344 11.85 21.17 -2.64
CA SER A 344 12.96 20.76 -3.48
C SER A 344 13.84 19.69 -2.82
N VAL A 345 14.12 19.82 -1.52
CA VAL A 345 14.83 18.79 -0.75
C VAL A 345 14.06 17.48 -0.74
N GLU A 346 12.76 17.52 -0.44
CA GLU A 346 11.93 16.32 -0.40
C GLU A 346 11.87 15.62 -1.77
N ARG A 347 11.71 16.35 -2.88
CA ARG A 347 11.80 15.78 -4.24
C ARG A 347 13.13 15.06 -4.50
N SER A 348 14.26 15.66 -4.07
CA SER A 348 15.58 15.05 -4.24
C SER A 348 15.74 13.78 -3.39
N TRP A 349 15.22 13.77 -2.15
CA TRP A 349 15.18 12.56 -1.31
C TRP A 349 14.29 11.46 -1.90
N SER A 350 13.12 11.83 -2.41
CA SER A 350 12.19 10.90 -3.05
C SER A 350 12.80 10.27 -4.31
N ARG A 351 13.51 11.03 -5.14
CA ARG A 351 14.28 10.48 -6.28
C ARG A 351 15.44 9.60 -5.82
N ALA A 352 16.15 9.96 -4.75
CA ALA A 352 17.23 9.12 -4.20
C ALA A 352 16.69 7.79 -3.66
N PHE A 353 15.54 7.81 -2.99
CA PHE A 353 14.87 6.61 -2.52
C PHE A 353 14.41 5.74 -3.70
N PHE A 354 13.79 6.35 -4.72
CA PHE A 354 13.40 5.67 -5.95
C PHE A 354 14.57 5.04 -6.70
N LEU A 355 15.72 5.73 -6.75
CA LEU A 355 16.96 5.22 -7.34
C LEU A 355 17.40 3.89 -6.69
N GLY A 356 17.10 3.67 -5.42
CA GLY A 356 17.32 2.40 -4.73
C GLY A 356 16.53 1.23 -5.34
N PHE A 357 15.26 1.44 -5.72
CA PHE A 357 14.47 0.44 -6.45
C PHE A 357 15.03 0.14 -7.84
N CYS A 358 15.74 1.10 -8.43
CA CYS A 358 16.47 0.92 -9.68
C CYS A 358 17.87 0.32 -9.50
N GLY A 359 18.24 -0.17 -8.31
CA GLY A 359 19.56 -0.74 -8.03
C GLY A 359 20.70 0.29 -8.11
N GLY A 360 20.42 1.58 -7.90
CA GLY A 360 21.40 2.65 -8.07
C GLY A 360 21.57 3.12 -9.52
N ASN A 361 20.88 2.52 -10.49
CA ASN A 361 21.03 2.83 -11.90
C ASN A 361 20.27 4.11 -12.30
N ARG A 362 21.01 5.21 -12.50
CA ARG A 362 20.45 6.51 -12.89
C ARG A 362 19.78 6.49 -14.27
N LYS A 363 20.26 5.68 -15.22
CA LYS A 363 19.64 5.55 -16.54
C LYS A 363 18.29 4.88 -16.44
N LYS A 364 18.18 3.80 -15.65
CA LYS A 364 16.91 3.13 -15.37
C LYS A 364 15.92 4.07 -14.67
N ALA A 365 16.36 4.79 -13.64
CA ALA A 365 15.52 5.78 -12.97
C ALA A 365 15.01 6.89 -13.92
N ALA A 366 15.87 7.37 -14.83
CA ALA A 366 15.48 8.33 -15.86
C ALA A 366 14.49 7.74 -16.88
N ALA A 367 14.70 6.49 -17.32
CA ALA A 367 13.78 5.78 -18.20
C ALA A 367 12.39 5.57 -17.54
N MET A 368 12.37 5.48 -16.21
CA MET A 368 11.14 5.43 -15.41
C MET A 368 10.62 6.81 -14.98
N SER A 369 10.99 7.87 -15.70
CA SER A 369 10.53 9.25 -15.46
C SER A 369 10.94 9.90 -14.11
N ALA A 370 11.96 9.36 -13.44
CA ALA A 370 12.49 9.90 -12.19
C ALA A 370 14.02 10.13 -12.26
N PRO A 371 14.51 11.06 -13.11
CA PRO A 371 15.95 11.31 -13.25
C PRO A 371 16.55 11.84 -11.94
N PHE A 372 17.74 11.32 -11.58
CA PHE A 372 18.49 11.77 -10.40
C PHE A 372 19.80 12.45 -10.82
N GLY A 373 19.85 13.77 -10.67
CA GLY A 373 20.97 14.61 -11.11
C GLY A 373 21.96 14.98 -10.00
N ILE A 374 23.00 15.72 -10.37
CA ILE A 374 24.01 16.25 -9.42
C ILE A 374 23.37 17.16 -8.37
N GLY A 375 22.45 18.04 -8.78
CA GLY A 375 21.74 18.91 -7.85
C GLY A 375 20.92 18.15 -6.80
N ASP A 376 20.34 17.01 -7.19
CA ASP A 376 19.63 16.14 -6.23
C ASP A 376 20.63 15.50 -5.25
N ALA A 377 21.75 14.99 -5.74
CA ALA A 377 22.80 14.42 -4.91
C ALA A 377 23.35 15.43 -3.89
N VAL A 378 23.60 16.67 -4.30
CA VAL A 378 24.07 17.74 -3.42
C VAL A 378 23.05 18.07 -2.34
N ARG A 379 21.76 18.23 -2.69
CA ARG A 379 20.70 18.51 -1.69
C ARG A 379 20.56 17.37 -0.69
N VAL A 380 20.59 16.12 -1.15
CA VAL A 380 20.55 14.95 -0.27
C VAL A 380 21.76 14.93 0.65
N ALA A 381 22.98 15.11 0.12
CA ALA A 381 24.20 15.13 0.93
C ALA A 381 24.19 16.22 2.01
N LEU A 382 23.79 17.45 1.66
CA LEU A 382 23.74 18.58 2.59
C LEU A 382 22.67 18.41 3.68
N THR A 383 21.57 17.71 3.38
CA THR A 383 20.45 17.54 4.32
C THR A 383 20.45 16.19 5.05
N ALA A 384 21.27 15.22 4.63
CA ALA A 384 21.40 13.91 5.26
C ALA A 384 21.78 13.96 6.74
N PRO A 385 22.73 14.80 7.20
CA PRO A 385 23.02 14.92 8.63
C PRO A 385 21.79 15.34 9.44
N PHE A 386 20.96 16.23 8.90
CA PHE A 386 19.73 16.64 9.56
C PHE A 386 18.65 15.55 9.51
N THR A 387 18.39 14.96 8.34
CA THR A 387 17.31 13.97 8.16
C THR A 387 17.65 12.63 8.82
N LEU A 388 18.76 12.00 8.41
CA LEU A 388 19.17 10.69 8.93
C LEU A 388 19.78 10.81 10.32
N GLY A 389 20.60 11.82 10.57
CA GLY A 389 21.23 12.00 11.88
C GLY A 389 20.18 12.20 13.00
N ARG A 390 19.18 13.07 12.78
CA ARG A 390 18.08 13.25 13.74
C ARG A 390 17.27 11.97 13.93
N PHE A 391 16.94 11.26 12.85
CA PHE A 391 16.24 9.99 12.93
C PHE A 391 17.02 8.94 13.74
N LEU A 392 18.32 8.80 13.51
CA LEU A 392 19.20 7.88 14.22
C LEU A 392 19.32 8.25 15.70
N VAL A 393 19.54 9.53 16.02
CA VAL A 393 19.61 10.03 17.40
C VAL A 393 18.31 9.71 18.15
N LEU A 394 17.15 9.97 17.55
CA LEU A 394 15.87 9.68 18.18
C LEU A 394 15.63 8.18 18.38
N ASN A 395 16.05 7.34 17.43
CA ASN A 395 15.99 5.88 17.59
C ASN A 395 16.92 5.36 18.69
N ILE A 396 18.13 5.88 18.81
CA ILE A 396 19.12 5.42 19.79
C ILE A 396 18.76 5.93 21.19
N VAL A 397 18.50 7.23 21.33
CA VAL A 397 18.17 7.86 22.61
C VAL A 397 16.79 7.43 23.09
N GLY A 398 15.82 7.27 22.18
CA GLY A 398 14.46 6.81 22.50
C GLY A 398 14.39 5.39 23.08
N ARG A 399 15.40 4.55 22.85
CA ARG A 399 15.51 3.23 23.49
C ARG A 399 15.81 3.32 24.99
N ARG A 400 16.49 4.39 25.44
CA ARG A 400 16.87 4.58 26.85
C ARG A 400 15.64 4.92 27.70
N PRO A 401 15.37 4.18 28.79
CA PRO A 401 14.17 4.38 29.63
C PRO A 401 13.97 5.83 30.09
N ALA A 402 15.06 6.52 30.45
CA ALA A 402 15.04 7.89 30.95
C ALA A 402 14.47 8.93 29.96
N PHE A 403 14.64 8.71 28.64
CA PHE A 403 14.21 9.67 27.62
C PHE A 403 12.98 9.22 26.84
N ARG A 404 12.60 7.94 26.94
CA ARG A 404 11.53 7.31 26.16
C ARG A 404 10.23 8.10 26.19
N LYS A 405 9.68 8.41 27.38
CA LYS A 405 8.41 9.13 27.51
C LYS A 405 8.44 10.54 26.90
N ARG A 406 9.53 11.29 27.11
CA ARG A 406 9.67 12.66 26.61
C ARG A 406 9.84 12.70 25.08
N LEU A 407 10.67 11.82 24.54
CA LEU A 407 10.88 11.71 23.10
C LEU A 407 9.65 11.19 22.37
N ASP A 408 8.88 10.30 23.02
CA ASP A 408 7.64 9.83 22.45
C ASP A 408 6.59 10.94 22.38
N ALA A 409 6.39 11.69 23.47
CA ALA A 409 5.50 12.86 23.48
C ALA A 409 5.91 13.92 22.43
N TYR A 410 7.22 14.14 22.25
CA TYR A 410 7.74 15.01 21.20
C TYR A 410 7.43 14.48 19.80
N THR A 411 7.65 13.19 19.57
CA THR A 411 7.38 12.52 18.29
C THR A 411 5.90 12.60 17.93
N ILE A 412 5.02 12.31 18.90
CA ILE A 412 3.56 12.43 18.74
C ILE A 412 3.17 13.85 18.36
N ARG A 413 3.75 14.88 19.01
CA ARG A 413 3.47 16.28 18.68
C ARG A 413 3.88 16.63 17.24
N VAL A 414 5.05 16.16 16.80
CA VAL A 414 5.50 16.36 15.42
C VAL A 414 4.56 15.67 14.45
N LEU A 415 4.15 14.42 14.74
CA LEU A 415 3.27 13.64 13.89
C LEU A 415 1.88 14.27 13.77
N LYS A 416 1.27 14.73 14.88
CA LYS A 416 0.00 15.46 14.88
C LYS A 416 0.05 16.73 14.03
N ARG A 417 1.15 17.49 14.09
CA ARG A 417 1.34 18.66 13.20
C ARG A 417 1.38 18.27 11.72
N ARG A 418 2.00 17.13 11.39
CA ARG A 418 2.03 16.62 10.01
C ARG A 418 0.67 16.15 9.53
N LEU A 419 -0.08 15.45 10.37
CA LEU A 419 -1.45 15.03 10.04
C LEU A 419 -2.34 16.23 9.70
N VAL A 420 -2.24 17.32 10.47
CA VAL A 420 -2.92 18.58 10.13
C VAL A 420 -2.49 19.13 8.77
N THR A 421 -1.21 19.01 8.42
CA THR A 421 -0.69 19.46 7.12
C THR A 421 -1.12 18.57 5.95
N TYR A 422 -1.27 17.26 6.16
CA TYR A 422 -1.79 16.35 5.14
C TYR A 422 -3.28 16.58 4.86
N GLY A 423 -4.01 17.16 5.82
CA GLY A 423 -5.43 17.44 5.71
C GLY A 423 -6.30 16.23 6.03
N ASN A 424 -7.62 16.43 5.97
CA ASN A 424 -8.58 15.36 6.20
C ASN A 424 -8.68 14.48 4.93
N PRO A 425 -8.32 13.20 5.00
CA PRO A 425 -8.47 12.30 3.87
C PRO A 425 -9.96 12.09 3.57
N GLU A 426 -10.37 12.28 2.31
CA GLU A 426 -11.77 12.01 1.94
C GLU A 426 -12.00 10.55 1.59
N TYR A 427 -10.94 9.82 1.19
CA TYR A 427 -10.97 8.38 0.84
C TYR A 427 -12.00 8.03 -0.25
N THR A 428 -12.16 8.93 -1.22
CA THR A 428 -13.14 8.82 -2.32
C THR A 428 -12.45 8.51 -3.65
N THR A 429 -13.22 7.98 -4.60
CA THR A 429 -12.89 7.95 -6.03
C THR A 429 -14.11 8.48 -6.79
N ASP A 430 -13.91 9.28 -7.84
CA ASP A 430 -15.02 9.84 -8.63
C ASP A 430 -15.30 8.91 -9.80
N SER A 431 -16.50 8.32 -9.80
CA SER A 431 -16.91 7.37 -10.83
C SER A 431 -16.98 7.98 -12.22
N ARG A 432 -17.10 9.31 -12.35
CA ARG A 432 -17.11 10.02 -13.63
C ARG A 432 -15.73 10.10 -14.29
N ASN A 433 -14.66 9.85 -13.52
CA ASN A 433 -13.31 9.86 -14.07
C ASN A 433 -12.94 8.54 -14.77
N TYR A 434 -13.76 7.49 -14.60
CA TYR A 434 -13.55 6.21 -15.27
C TYR A 434 -14.00 6.35 -16.73
N PRO A 435 -13.15 6.03 -17.71
CA PRO A 435 -13.48 6.12 -19.12
C PRO A 435 -14.68 5.21 -19.48
N SER A 436 -15.69 5.75 -20.17
CA SER A 436 -16.87 5.01 -20.67
C SER A 436 -17.08 5.29 -22.16
N ALA A 437 -17.75 4.39 -22.90
CA ALA A 437 -18.02 4.51 -24.34
C ALA A 437 -18.55 5.86 -24.85
N GLN A 438 -19.11 6.72 -23.99
CA GLN A 438 -19.65 8.02 -24.40
C GLN A 438 -18.59 9.14 -24.53
N SER A 439 -17.34 8.93 -24.13
CA SER A 439 -16.30 9.98 -24.18
C SER A 439 -15.36 9.92 -25.39
N THR A 440 -15.59 9.02 -26.35
CA THR A 440 -14.77 8.89 -27.58
C THR A 440 -15.43 9.49 -28.84
N GLY A 441 -16.54 10.22 -28.68
CA GLY A 441 -17.13 11.04 -29.73
C GLY A 441 -16.81 12.52 -29.52
N HIS A 442 -16.03 13.09 -30.44
CA HIS A 442 -15.53 14.48 -30.49
C HIS A 442 -14.20 14.71 -29.78
N HIS A 443 -13.11 14.50 -30.51
CA HIS A 443 -12.23 15.59 -30.92
C HIS A 443 -11.57 15.31 -32.26
#